data_AF-A0A430SFL4-F1
#
_entry.id   AF-A0A430SFL4-F1
#
_cell.length_a   1.000
_cell.length_b   1.000
_cell.length_c   1.000
_cell.angle_alpha   90.00
_cell.angle_beta   90.00
_cell.angle_gamma   90.00
#
_symmetry.space_group_name_H-M   'P 1'
#
loop_
_entity.id
_entity.type
_entity.pdbx_description
1 polymer ?
#
loop_
_entity_poly.entity_id
_entity_poly.type
_entity_poly.pdbx_seq_one_letter_code
_entity_poly.pdbx_strand_id
1 'polypeptide(L)'
;MLGDLYDYRSVAGTGPGERCLALAVARNDTGNAILRVKGSGVAMNLTLHLPPPWSTAPVFTDEAHPYVQGLSYSDSDLYAYYLDLTGPSLIYRITITRRWLGGGDEYKVPNLAATLGYTPFAPGDTITTSVEALLSPNNPPPLTFSFRDLATVMADAEVYAVEYRSTYTVR
;
A
#
# COMPACT_ATOMS: atom_id res chain seq x y z
N MET A 1 16.41 3.22 -20.17
CA MET A 1 17.16 2.01 -19.75
C MET A 1 16.69 1.69 -18.35
N LEU A 2 16.01 0.55 -18.16
CA LEU A 2 15.71 0.01 -16.83
C LEU A 2 16.94 -0.73 -16.33
N GLY A 3 17.32 -0.50 -15.08
CA GLY A 3 18.20 -1.41 -14.36
C GLY A 3 19.22 -0.68 -13.51
N ASP A 4 18.93 -0.57 -12.22
CA ASP A 4 19.95 -0.90 -11.22
C ASP A 4 19.33 -1.98 -10.33
N LEU A 5 19.78 -3.23 -10.53
CA LEU A 5 19.58 -4.30 -9.57
C LEU A 5 20.43 -3.94 -8.35
N TYR A 6 19.80 -3.53 -7.25
CA TYR A 6 20.47 -3.57 -5.97
C TYR A 6 20.49 -5.03 -5.50
N ASP A 7 21.62 -5.71 -5.74
CA ASP A 7 21.88 -7.03 -5.17
C ASP A 7 22.09 -6.88 -3.66
N TYR A 8 21.01 -7.03 -2.89
CA TYR A 8 21.12 -7.20 -1.45
C TYR A 8 21.80 -8.56 -1.18
N ARG A 9 22.85 -8.55 -0.34
CA ARG A 9 23.60 -9.76 0.04
C ARG A 9 22.66 -10.84 0.58
N SER A 10 22.94 -12.10 0.27
CA SER A 10 22.24 -13.24 0.86
C SER A 10 22.46 -13.29 2.38
N VAL A 11 21.38 -13.43 3.14
CA VAL A 11 21.43 -13.75 4.57
C VAL A 11 21.23 -15.25 4.68
N ALA A 12 22.33 -16.01 4.68
CA ALA A 12 22.26 -17.44 4.97
C ALA A 12 21.97 -17.63 6.46
N GLY A 13 20.88 -18.33 6.78
CA GLY A 13 20.68 -18.86 8.13
C GLY A 13 21.68 -19.99 8.40
N THR A 14 22.29 -20.00 9.57
CA THR A 14 23.32 -20.96 9.99
C THR A 14 22.77 -22.24 10.63
N GLY A 15 21.44 -22.40 10.78
CA GLY A 15 20.85 -23.55 11.46
C GLY A 15 19.41 -23.92 11.05
N PRO A 16 18.96 -25.16 11.35
CA PRO A 16 17.57 -25.57 11.18
C PRO A 16 16.64 -24.72 12.04
N GLY A 17 15.61 -24.11 11.44
CA GLY A 17 14.62 -23.28 12.14
C GLY A 17 14.94 -21.79 12.20
N GLU A 18 16.06 -21.34 11.64
CA GLU A 18 16.36 -19.92 11.51
C GLU A 18 15.44 -19.26 10.47
N ARG A 19 14.85 -18.13 10.86
CA ARG A 19 13.97 -17.32 10.02
C ARG A 19 14.71 -16.07 9.60
N CYS A 20 14.76 -15.80 8.30
CA CYS A 20 15.25 -14.53 7.76
C CYS A 20 14.07 -13.68 7.28
N LEU A 21 14.17 -12.36 7.50
CA LEU A 21 13.25 -11.36 6.99
C LEU A 21 14.09 -10.26 6.36
N ALA A 22 13.91 -10.02 5.06
CA ALA A 22 14.49 -8.90 4.36
C ALA A 22 13.43 -7.82 4.14
N LEU A 23 13.80 -6.58 4.43
CA LEU A 23 13.01 -5.37 4.18
C LEU A 23 13.83 -4.44 3.29
N ALA A 24 13.30 -4.08 2.13
CA ALA A 24 13.84 -3.01 1.31
C ALA A 24 12.85 -1.85 1.23
N VAL A 25 13.35 -0.64 1.41
CA VAL A 25 12.60 0.60 1.28
C VAL A 25 13.36 1.51 0.33
N ALA A 26 12.76 1.88 -0.79
CA ALA A 26 13.22 2.99 -1.61
C ALA A 26 12.26 4.17 -1.42
N ARG A 27 12.79 5.39 -1.31
CA ARG A 27 11.99 6.62 -1.22
C ARG A 27 12.45 7.61 -2.27
N ASN A 28 11.52 8.36 -2.84
CA ASN A 28 11.85 9.54 -3.63
C ASN A 28 11.64 10.84 -2.83
N ASP A 29 12.05 11.97 -3.40
CA ASP A 29 11.98 13.29 -2.76
C ASP A 29 10.54 13.79 -2.52
N THR A 30 9.55 13.18 -3.18
CA THR A 30 8.13 13.51 -3.02
C THR A 30 7.43 12.64 -1.96
N GLY A 31 8.17 11.79 -1.25
CA GLY A 31 7.63 10.94 -0.18
C GLY A 31 7.02 9.63 -0.66
N ASN A 32 7.05 9.32 -1.96
CA ASN A 32 6.63 8.02 -2.47
C ASN A 32 7.63 6.99 -1.98
N ALA A 33 7.12 5.89 -1.43
CA ALA A 33 7.94 4.80 -0.95
C ALA A 33 7.60 3.51 -1.69
N ILE A 34 8.62 2.74 -2.05
CA ILE A 34 8.48 1.37 -2.49
C ILE A 34 8.97 0.48 -1.36
N LEU A 35 8.09 -0.40 -0.90
CA LEU A 35 8.33 -1.33 0.19
C LEU A 35 8.26 -2.76 -0.35
N ARG A 36 9.26 -3.58 0.00
CA ARG A 36 9.22 -5.02 -0.27
C ARG A 36 9.68 -5.80 0.95
N VAL A 37 8.93 -6.85 1.26
CA VAL A 37 9.24 -7.79 2.35
C VAL A 37 9.36 -9.20 1.78
N LYS A 38 10.39 -9.93 2.21
CA LYS A 38 10.55 -11.36 1.91
C LYS A 38 11.02 -12.10 3.16
N GLY A 39 10.26 -13.11 3.56
CA GLY A 39 10.60 -14.00 4.67
C GLY A 39 11.04 -15.39 4.18
N SER A 40 11.78 -16.12 5.01
CA SER A 40 11.95 -17.56 4.86
C SER A 40 12.37 -18.24 6.15
N GLY A 41 11.92 -19.49 6.36
CA GLY A 41 12.39 -20.39 7.42
C GLY A 41 13.59 -21.28 7.06
N VAL A 42 14.23 -21.09 5.90
CA VAL A 42 15.44 -21.81 5.46
C VAL A 42 16.43 -20.87 4.77
N ALA A 43 17.71 -21.24 4.69
CA ALA A 43 18.72 -20.47 3.97
C ALA A 43 18.37 -20.36 2.48
N MET A 44 18.18 -19.13 1.98
CA MET A 44 17.89 -18.87 0.57
C MET A 44 18.55 -17.59 0.06
N ASN A 45 18.75 -17.51 -1.25
CA ASN A 45 19.11 -16.26 -1.91
C ASN A 45 17.86 -15.36 -1.99
N LEU A 46 17.91 -14.22 -1.29
CA LEU A 46 16.86 -13.22 -1.29
C LEU A 46 17.18 -12.14 -2.34
N THR A 47 16.60 -12.26 -3.53
CA THR A 47 16.60 -11.19 -4.53
C THR A 47 15.34 -10.33 -4.37
N LEU A 48 15.51 -9.01 -4.42
CA LEU A 48 14.42 -8.03 -4.35
C LEU A 48 14.43 -7.15 -5.60
N HIS A 49 13.42 -7.29 -6.45
CA HIS A 49 13.08 -6.35 -7.53
C HIS A 49 12.09 -5.29 -7.01
N LEU A 50 12.49 -4.03 -7.00
CA LEU A 50 11.58 -2.95 -6.66
C LEU A 50 10.76 -2.58 -7.91
N PRO A 51 9.42 -2.62 -7.86
CA PRO A 51 8.61 -2.13 -8.97
C PRO A 51 8.82 -0.61 -9.14
N PRO A 52 8.51 -0.02 -10.30
CA PRO A 52 8.66 1.41 -10.51
C PRO A 52 7.79 2.22 -9.52
N PRO A 53 8.19 3.42 -9.09
CA PRO A 53 7.31 4.25 -8.27
C PRO A 53 6.05 4.66 -9.06
N TRP A 54 5.04 5.16 -8.34
CA TRP A 54 3.83 5.68 -8.97
C TRP A 54 4.17 6.83 -9.93
N SER A 55 3.76 6.72 -11.20
CA SER A 55 4.07 7.70 -12.24
C SER A 55 3.29 9.00 -12.09
N THR A 56 2.00 8.89 -11.76
CA THR A 56 1.08 10.01 -11.50
C THR A 56 0.40 9.84 -10.16
N ALA A 57 0.67 10.71 -9.19
CA ALA A 57 0.12 10.59 -7.84
C ALA A 57 -1.43 10.53 -7.82
N PRO A 58 -2.03 9.64 -7.01
CA PRO A 58 -3.45 9.69 -6.70
C PRO A 58 -3.82 11.01 -6.00
N VAL A 59 -5.04 11.48 -6.23
CA VAL A 59 -5.53 12.74 -5.67
C VAL A 59 -6.81 12.48 -4.88
N PHE A 60 -6.86 13.01 -3.66
CA PHE A 60 -8.06 13.08 -2.84
C PHE A 60 -8.71 14.45 -3.00
N THR A 61 -10.04 14.50 -3.05
CA THR A 61 -10.72 15.78 -2.90
C THR A 61 -10.77 16.27 -1.47
N ASP A 62 -10.84 17.59 -1.35
CA ASP A 62 -10.96 18.33 -0.10
C ASP A 62 -12.40 18.41 0.41
N GLU A 63 -13.13 17.31 0.27
CA GLU A 63 -14.53 17.16 0.68
C GLU A 63 -14.64 16.42 2.02
N ALA A 64 -15.77 16.63 2.71
CA ALA A 64 -16.13 15.88 3.93
C ALA A 64 -16.27 14.37 3.68
N HIS A 65 -16.56 13.98 2.43
CA HIS A 65 -16.61 12.61 1.95
C HIS A 65 -15.76 12.51 0.67
N PRO A 66 -14.44 12.36 0.81
CA PRO A 66 -13.53 12.49 -0.32
C PRO A 66 -13.78 11.39 -1.35
N TYR A 67 -13.52 11.72 -2.60
CA TYR A 67 -13.25 10.72 -3.63
C TYR A 67 -11.76 10.70 -3.93
N VAL A 68 -11.28 9.55 -4.37
CA VAL A 68 -9.88 9.31 -4.78
C VAL A 68 -9.87 9.10 -6.28
N GLN A 69 -9.04 9.85 -6.98
CA GLN A 69 -8.77 9.72 -8.42
C GLN A 69 -7.34 9.25 -8.67
N GLY A 70 -7.10 8.65 -9.84
CA GLY A 70 -5.77 8.23 -10.26
C GLY A 70 -5.31 6.90 -9.67
N LEU A 71 -6.23 6.01 -9.30
CA LEU A 71 -5.97 4.61 -8.94
C LEU A 71 -5.57 3.77 -10.18
N SER A 72 -4.49 4.16 -10.85
CA SER A 72 -4.08 3.66 -12.17
C SER A 72 -2.64 3.12 -12.20
N TYR A 73 -2.15 2.55 -11.10
CA TYR A 73 -0.80 2.00 -11.03
C TYR A 73 -0.61 0.90 -12.10
N SER A 74 0.43 1.04 -12.94
CA SER A 74 0.51 0.37 -14.23
C SER A 74 1.23 -0.99 -14.23
N ASP A 75 1.45 -1.59 -13.06
CA ASP A 75 2.14 -2.87 -12.93
C ASP A 75 1.22 -4.07 -13.24
N SER A 76 1.74 -5.10 -13.90
CA SER A 76 0.99 -6.30 -14.25
C SER A 76 0.58 -7.10 -13.02
N ASP A 77 1.36 -7.02 -11.95
CA ASP A 77 1.14 -7.76 -10.72
C ASP A 77 0.21 -7.00 -9.75
N LEU A 78 -0.31 -5.83 -10.15
CA LEU A 78 -1.28 -5.07 -9.37
C LEU A 78 -2.52 -5.91 -9.06
N TYR A 79 -2.73 -6.16 -7.77
CA TYR A 79 -3.86 -6.91 -7.25
C TYR A 79 -4.94 -6.00 -6.65
N ALA A 80 -4.54 -5.04 -5.83
CA ALA A 80 -5.46 -4.20 -5.08
C ALA A 80 -4.86 -2.83 -4.73
N TYR A 81 -5.71 -1.92 -4.28
CA TYR A 81 -5.34 -0.68 -3.63
C TYR A 81 -5.73 -0.69 -2.16
N TYR A 82 -4.84 -0.25 -1.29
CA TYR A 82 -5.17 0.07 0.10
C TYR A 82 -5.30 1.58 0.25
N LEU A 83 -6.41 2.04 0.81
CA LEU A 83 -6.63 3.44 1.12
C LEU A 83 -6.70 3.61 2.64
N ASP A 84 -5.95 4.56 3.18
CA ASP A 84 -6.09 5.04 4.56
C ASP A 84 -6.44 6.52 4.53
N LEU A 85 -7.48 6.88 5.27
CA LEU A 85 -7.94 8.25 5.46
C LEU A 85 -8.14 8.46 6.96
N THR A 86 -7.30 9.30 7.55
CA THR A 86 -7.28 9.54 9.00
C THR A 86 -7.54 11.02 9.28
N GLY A 87 -8.66 11.30 9.95
CA GLY A 87 -9.03 12.62 10.43
C GLY A 87 -9.58 12.58 11.88
N PRO A 88 -10.03 13.71 12.42
CA PRO A 88 -10.47 13.81 13.81
C PRO A 88 -11.75 13.02 14.11
N SER A 89 -12.66 12.88 13.14
CA SER A 89 -13.97 12.24 13.35
C SER A 89 -14.09 10.82 12.76
N LEU A 90 -13.16 10.40 11.90
CA LEU A 90 -13.19 9.10 11.24
C LEU A 90 -11.78 8.64 10.86
N ILE A 91 -11.52 7.36 11.08
CA ILE A 91 -10.45 6.61 10.43
C ILE A 91 -11.10 5.64 9.45
N TYR A 92 -10.85 5.83 8.16
CA TYR A 92 -11.40 5.00 7.10
C TYR A 92 -10.28 4.24 6.39
N ARG A 93 -10.41 2.91 6.37
CA ARG A 93 -9.45 2.01 5.74
C ARG A 93 -10.16 1.00 4.87
N ILE A 94 -9.72 0.86 3.63
CA ILE A 94 -10.31 -0.10 2.70
C ILE A 94 -9.25 -0.70 1.78
N THR A 95 -9.42 -1.99 1.48
CA THR A 95 -8.73 -2.67 0.39
C THR A 95 -9.69 -2.85 -0.77
N ILE A 96 -9.35 -2.30 -1.93
CA ILE A 96 -10.16 -2.36 -3.15
C ILE A 96 -9.40 -3.17 -4.19
N THR A 97 -9.94 -4.33 -4.59
CA THR A 97 -9.30 -5.13 -5.64
C THR A 97 -9.38 -4.42 -6.98
N ARG A 98 -8.36 -4.59 -7.84
CA ARG A 98 -8.35 -4.06 -9.21
C ARG A 98 -9.59 -4.49 -10.01
N ARG A 99 -10.09 -5.71 -9.76
CA ARG A 99 -11.32 -6.22 -10.38
C ARG A 99 -12.57 -5.46 -9.95
N TRP A 100 -12.65 -5.05 -8.68
CA TRP A 100 -13.79 -4.30 -8.17
C TRP A 100 -13.92 -2.92 -8.81
N LEU A 101 -12.80 -2.27 -9.14
CA LEU A 101 -12.79 -1.01 -9.89
C LEU A 101 -13.30 -1.15 -11.33
N GLY A 102 -13.44 -2.36 -11.86
CA GLY A 102 -14.02 -2.59 -13.19
C GLY A 102 -13.27 -1.94 -14.35
N GLY A 103 -12.00 -1.57 -14.17
CA GLY A 103 -11.19 -0.83 -15.15
C GLY A 103 -11.23 0.69 -14.98
N GLY A 104 -12.00 1.22 -14.03
CA GLY A 104 -11.90 2.61 -13.59
C GLY A 104 -10.68 2.86 -12.69
N ASP A 105 -10.41 4.13 -12.43
CA ASP A 105 -9.31 4.62 -11.60
C ASP A 105 -9.79 5.50 -10.44
N GLU A 106 -11.08 5.40 -10.09
CA GLU A 106 -11.72 6.23 -9.08
C GLU A 106 -12.39 5.40 -7.98
N TYR A 107 -12.34 5.92 -6.75
CA TYR A 107 -13.08 5.38 -5.62
C TYR A 107 -13.73 6.50 -4.80
N LYS A 108 -15.05 6.43 -4.61
CA LYS A 108 -15.77 7.35 -3.74
C LYS A 108 -15.90 6.76 -2.33
N VAL A 109 -15.37 7.45 -1.33
CA VAL A 109 -15.56 7.05 0.08
C VAL A 109 -17.05 7.16 0.42
N PRO A 110 -17.71 6.08 0.87
CA PRO A 110 -19.12 6.12 1.19
C PRO A 110 -19.37 7.04 2.38
N ASN A 111 -20.49 7.77 2.35
CA ASN A 111 -20.96 8.48 3.54
C ASN A 111 -21.53 7.46 4.53
N LEU A 112 -20.78 7.20 5.61
CA LEU A 112 -21.16 6.26 6.66
C LEU A 112 -21.66 6.98 7.93
N ALA A 113 -21.81 8.30 7.91
CA ALA A 113 -22.08 9.12 9.09
C ALA A 113 -23.36 8.69 9.82
N ALA A 114 -24.45 8.49 9.08
CA ALA A 114 -25.71 8.04 9.65
C ALA A 114 -25.64 6.59 10.18
N THR A 115 -24.90 5.71 9.49
CA THR A 115 -24.78 4.30 9.85
C THR A 115 -23.90 4.07 11.08
N LEU A 116 -22.82 4.85 11.20
CA LEU A 116 -21.82 4.69 12.25
C LEU A 116 -21.95 5.74 13.37
N GLY A 117 -22.83 6.75 13.22
CA GLY A 117 -23.13 7.73 14.26
C GLY A 117 -22.01 8.75 14.52
N TYR A 118 -21.23 9.13 13.50
CA TYR A 118 -20.19 10.15 13.61
C TYR A 118 -20.53 11.41 12.81
N THR A 119 -19.93 12.54 13.18
CA THR A 119 -20.01 13.78 12.41
C THR A 119 -18.99 13.75 11.27
N PRO A 120 -19.37 13.96 9.99
CA PRO A 120 -18.42 14.09 8.88
C PRO A 120 -17.34 15.13 9.17
N PHE A 121 -16.22 15.07 8.44
CA PHE A 121 -15.17 16.08 8.56
C PHE A 121 -15.74 17.48 8.27
N ALA A 122 -15.32 18.46 9.05
CA ALA A 122 -15.75 19.84 8.96
C ALA A 122 -14.71 20.71 8.25
N PRO A 123 -15.12 21.85 7.64
CA PRO A 123 -14.17 22.81 7.08
C PRO A 123 -13.09 23.19 8.08
N GLY A 124 -11.83 23.13 7.64
CA GLY A 124 -10.65 23.36 8.50
C GLY A 124 -10.07 22.11 9.16
N ASP A 125 -10.75 20.97 9.12
CA ASP A 125 -10.15 19.70 9.55
C ASP A 125 -8.98 19.31 8.65
N THR A 126 -7.90 18.81 9.26
CA THR A 126 -6.74 18.27 8.54
C THR A 126 -6.86 16.77 8.44
N ILE A 127 -6.86 16.26 7.21
CA ILE A 127 -6.99 14.83 6.91
C ILE A 127 -5.68 14.32 6.34
N THR A 128 -5.15 13.26 6.95
CA THR A 128 -3.99 12.54 6.42
C THR A 128 -4.47 11.39 5.56
N THR A 129 -3.90 11.24 4.37
CA THR A 129 -4.27 10.18 3.45
C THR A 129 -3.06 9.41 2.95
N SER A 130 -3.28 8.13 2.68
CA SER A 130 -2.32 7.31 1.95
C SER A 130 -3.02 6.37 0.99
N VAL A 131 -2.39 6.14 -0.16
CA VAL A 131 -2.77 5.12 -1.13
C VAL A 131 -1.61 4.18 -1.31
N GLU A 132 -1.89 2.89 -1.30
CA GLU A 132 -0.91 1.88 -1.68
C GLU A 132 -1.38 0.99 -2.81
N ALA A 133 -0.49 0.77 -3.77
CA ALA A 133 -0.66 -0.31 -4.75
C ALA A 133 -0.06 -1.60 -4.17
N LEU A 134 -0.91 -2.61 -4.02
CA LEU A 134 -0.54 -3.94 -3.53
C LEU A 134 -0.30 -4.86 -4.72
N LEU A 135 0.92 -5.38 -4.85
CA LEU A 135 1.30 -6.27 -5.95
C LEU A 135 1.40 -7.72 -5.44
N SER A 136 0.84 -8.67 -6.19
CA SER A 136 0.96 -10.10 -5.92
C SER A 136 1.08 -10.89 -7.23
N PRO A 137 2.27 -11.45 -7.55
CA PRO A 137 2.46 -12.18 -8.79
C PRO A 137 1.81 -13.58 -8.81
N ASN A 138 1.58 -14.24 -7.66
CA ASN A 138 1.31 -15.69 -7.65
C ASN A 138 0.20 -16.21 -6.72
N ASN A 139 -0.36 -15.40 -5.81
CA ASN A 139 -1.57 -15.78 -5.07
C ASN A 139 -2.04 -14.54 -4.29
N PRO A 140 -3.24 -14.00 -4.55
CA PRO A 140 -3.68 -12.84 -3.81
C PRO A 140 -3.76 -13.20 -2.32
N PRO A 141 -3.05 -12.49 -1.43
CA PRO A 141 -3.24 -12.71 -0.02
C PRO A 141 -4.70 -12.42 0.39
N PRO A 142 -5.18 -12.94 1.53
CA PRO A 142 -6.45 -12.50 2.10
C PRO A 142 -6.51 -10.97 2.14
N LEU A 143 -7.69 -10.39 1.91
CA LEU A 143 -7.94 -8.94 1.72
C LEU A 143 -7.49 -8.01 2.87
N THR A 144 -6.88 -8.57 3.91
CA THR A 144 -6.45 -7.91 5.14
C THR A 144 -4.97 -7.54 5.16
N PHE A 145 -4.24 -7.63 4.04
CA PHE A 145 -2.84 -7.20 4.01
C PHE A 145 -2.74 -5.68 3.88
N SER A 146 -2.74 -4.97 5.01
CA SER A 146 -1.90 -3.78 5.09
C SER A 146 -0.50 -4.20 5.55
N PHE A 147 0.49 -3.42 5.17
CA PHE A 147 1.86 -3.45 5.65
C PHE A 147 1.96 -3.35 7.18
N ARG A 148 0.96 -2.73 7.84
CA ARG A 148 0.86 -2.71 9.31
C ARG A 148 0.52 -4.08 9.89
N ASP A 149 -0.07 -4.96 9.09
CA ASP A 149 -0.43 -6.32 9.45
C ASP A 149 0.69 -7.33 9.10
N LEU A 150 1.77 -6.92 8.42
CA LEU A 150 2.88 -7.81 8.03
C LEU A 150 3.66 -8.40 9.21
N ALA A 151 3.57 -7.80 10.41
CA ALA A 151 4.17 -8.35 11.62
C ALA A 151 3.54 -9.70 12.03
N THR A 152 2.34 -10.04 11.53
CA THR A 152 1.64 -11.29 11.85
C THR A 152 1.76 -12.36 10.75
N VAL A 153 2.42 -12.07 9.62
CA VAL A 153 2.49 -12.98 8.47
C VAL A 153 3.89 -13.55 8.30
N MET A 154 4.02 -14.86 8.54
CA MET A 154 5.16 -15.65 8.08
C MET A 154 4.98 -15.97 6.60
N ALA A 155 5.49 -15.11 5.71
CA ALA A 155 5.36 -15.35 4.27
C ALA A 155 6.62 -16.01 3.70
N ASP A 156 6.46 -17.22 3.16
CA ASP A 156 7.40 -17.88 2.23
C ASP A 156 7.26 -17.31 0.78
N ALA A 157 6.44 -16.27 0.60
CA ALA A 157 6.18 -15.59 -0.67
C ALA A 157 6.43 -14.08 -0.55
N GLU A 158 6.75 -13.43 -1.66
CA GLU A 158 7.11 -12.01 -1.71
C GLU A 158 5.87 -11.10 -1.65
N VAL A 159 5.95 -10.03 -0.85
CA VAL A 159 4.87 -9.04 -0.70
C VAL A 159 5.39 -7.64 -0.99
N TYR A 160 4.57 -6.85 -1.67
CA TYR A 160 4.93 -5.55 -2.23
C TYR A 160 3.89 -4.49 -1.88
N ALA A 161 4.37 -3.28 -1.58
CA ALA A 161 3.55 -2.09 -1.49
C ALA A 161 4.26 -0.89 -2.13
N VAL A 162 3.54 -0.11 -2.92
CA VAL A 162 3.98 1.22 -3.38
C VAL A 162 3.09 2.26 -2.73
N GLU A 163 3.64 3.03 -1.82
CA GLU A 163 2.91 3.99 -0.97
C GLU A 163 3.06 5.41 -1.50
N TYR A 164 1.92 6.10 -1.60
CA TYR A 164 1.80 7.55 -1.74
C TYR A 164 1.15 8.12 -0.47
N ARG A 165 1.70 9.22 0.07
CA ARG A 165 1.13 9.93 1.24
C ARG A 165 0.85 11.38 0.90
N SER A 166 -0.27 11.89 1.40
CA SER A 166 -0.61 13.31 1.30
C SER A 166 -1.42 13.80 2.49
N THR A 167 -1.62 15.11 2.56
CA THR A 167 -2.50 15.77 3.53
C THR A 167 -3.36 16.79 2.80
N TYR A 168 -4.61 16.94 3.22
CA TYR A 168 -5.48 18.01 2.73
C TYR A 168 -6.28 18.64 3.88
N THR A 169 -6.78 19.85 3.64
CA THR A 169 -7.69 20.56 4.55
C THR A 169 -9.07 20.61 3.90
N VAL A 170 -10.11 20.21 4.64
CA VAL A 170 -11.50 20.25 4.15
C VAL A 170 -11.90 21.70 3.87
N ARG A 171 -12.48 21.95 2.70
CA ARG A 171 -12.95 23.28 2.28
C ARG A 171 -14.38 23.59 2.72
#